data_AF-A0A838EX93-F1
#
_entry.id   AF-A0A838EX93-F1
#
_cell.length_a   1.000
_cell.length_b   1.000
_cell.length_c   1.000
_cell.angle_alpha   90.00
_cell.angle_beta   90.00
_cell.angle_gamma   90.00
#
_symmetry.space_group_name_H-M   'P 1'
#
loop_
_entity.id
_entity.type
_entity.pdbx_description
1 polymer ?
#
loop_
_entity_poly.entity_id
_entity_poly.type
_entity_poly.pdbx_seq_one_letter_code
_entity_poly.pdbx_strand_id
1 'polypeptide(L)'
;MATVISNVQEEKKGAGATPQVRDTLVIWYHQMDQNLLLTLDPHLQVLALRLNNRFQLNYFCSPKDIPQPPMEKDSSYMREQKEEAVKHYQGKYAGIMQSFSRAALFLPCVSPAFMLQFWKDYERDPQLQAYLTQPTFPILPIPTRPMAGVTTPYLEKPLSTYAEGHERETACATVATSIEAALLKFYPVERSIQAPFLMLEAPRTIKRSRFFSFKNL
;
A
#
# COMPACT_ATOMS: atom_id res chain seq x y z
N MET A 1 21.48 2.71 -63.87
CA MET A 1 20.13 3.22 -63.56
C MET A 1 19.53 2.31 -62.51
N ALA A 2 19.40 2.81 -61.28
CA ALA A 2 19.03 2.05 -60.10
C ALA A 2 17.52 2.17 -59.87
N THR A 3 16.83 1.02 -59.76
CA THR A 3 15.44 0.95 -59.32
C THR A 3 15.43 0.55 -57.85
N VAL A 4 15.08 1.50 -56.99
CA VAL A 4 14.79 1.29 -55.57
C VAL A 4 13.37 0.74 -55.46
N ILE A 5 13.22 -0.50 -55.01
CA ILE A 5 11.91 -1.04 -54.59
C ILE A 5 11.87 -0.91 -53.07
N SER A 6 11.10 0.07 -52.60
CA SER A 6 10.81 0.26 -51.18
C SER A 6 9.85 -0.83 -50.70
N ASN A 7 10.38 -1.82 -49.97
CA ASN A 7 9.58 -2.71 -49.14
C ASN A 7 9.15 -1.93 -47.90
N VAL A 8 7.97 -1.33 -47.94
CA VAL A 8 7.26 -0.85 -46.75
C VAL A 8 6.67 -2.09 -46.08
N GLN A 9 7.42 -2.67 -45.13
CA GLN A 9 6.81 -3.55 -44.14
C GLN A 9 5.93 -2.68 -43.25
N GLU A 10 4.62 -2.88 -43.34
CA GLU A 10 3.65 -2.39 -42.37
C GLU A 10 4.04 -2.94 -40.99
N GLU A 11 4.62 -2.08 -40.15
CA GLU A 11 4.62 -2.28 -38.71
C GLU A 11 3.16 -2.34 -38.24
N LYS A 12 2.67 -3.56 -38.02
CA LYS A 12 1.51 -3.77 -37.15
C LYS A 12 1.89 -3.23 -35.77
N LYS A 13 1.53 -1.98 -35.52
CA LYS A 13 1.39 -1.40 -34.18
C LYS A 13 0.61 -2.39 -33.33
N GLY A 14 1.32 -3.11 -32.47
CA GLY A 14 0.71 -3.86 -31.38
C GLY A 14 -0.18 -2.89 -30.62
N ALA A 15 -1.46 -3.25 -30.49
CA ALA A 15 -2.41 -2.54 -29.68
C ALA A 15 -1.77 -2.27 -28.32
N GLY A 16 -1.49 -0.99 -28.04
CA GLY A 16 -0.90 -0.58 -26.78
C GLY A 16 -1.82 -1.08 -25.67
N ALA A 17 -1.28 -1.95 -24.80
CA ALA A 17 -1.95 -2.31 -23.57
C ALA A 17 -2.30 -1.00 -22.87
N THR A 18 -3.60 -0.74 -22.69
CA THR A 18 -4.07 0.37 -21.86
C THR A 18 -3.32 0.31 -20.53
N PRO A 19 -2.68 1.40 -20.08
CA PRO A 19 -1.93 1.38 -18.83
C PRO A 19 -2.88 0.92 -17.72
N GLN A 20 -2.60 -0.23 -17.12
CA GLN A 20 -3.38 -0.71 -15.98
C GLN A 20 -3.28 0.34 -14.88
N VAL A 21 -4.43 0.85 -14.44
CA VAL A 21 -4.50 1.81 -13.34
C VAL A 21 -3.98 1.11 -12.08
N ARG A 22 -2.83 1.57 -11.62
CA ARG A 22 -2.21 1.11 -10.37
C ARG A 22 -2.65 2.05 -9.24
N ASP A 23 -3.62 1.62 -8.47
CA ASP A 23 -4.30 2.41 -7.45
C ASP A 23 -4.48 1.65 -6.11
N THR A 24 -3.79 0.53 -5.93
CA THR A 24 -3.95 -0.30 -4.73
C THR A 24 -2.66 -0.36 -3.91
N LEU A 25 -2.72 -0.10 -2.61
CA LEU A 25 -1.66 -0.45 -1.67
C LEU A 25 -1.98 -1.82 -1.10
N VAL A 26 -1.14 -2.80 -1.42
CA VAL A 26 -1.33 -4.18 -0.97
C VAL A 26 -0.55 -4.37 0.34
N ILE A 27 -1.27 -4.50 1.45
CA ILE A 27 -0.69 -4.66 2.79
C ILE A 27 -0.87 -6.11 3.21
N TRP A 28 0.23 -6.85 3.32
CA TRP A 28 0.19 -8.27 3.63
C TRP A 28 0.94 -8.54 4.93
N TYR A 29 0.24 -9.08 5.92
CA TYR A 29 0.78 -9.36 7.25
C TYR A 29 0.37 -10.74 7.74
N HIS A 30 1.09 -11.24 8.73
CA HIS A 30 0.74 -12.48 9.41
C HIS A 30 -0.18 -12.20 10.60
N GLN A 31 -1.10 -13.11 10.92
CA GLN A 31 -2.06 -12.95 12.02
C GLN A 31 -1.40 -12.62 13.37
N MET A 32 -0.19 -13.14 13.63
CA MET A 32 0.58 -12.83 14.85
C MET A 32 1.02 -11.36 14.97
N ASP A 33 1.00 -10.62 13.86
CA ASP A 33 1.39 -9.21 13.79
C ASP A 33 0.18 -8.28 13.73
N GLN A 34 -1.04 -8.83 13.84
CA GLN A 34 -2.28 -8.06 13.76
C GLN A 34 -2.31 -6.88 14.74
N ASN A 35 -1.85 -7.05 15.97
CA ASN A 35 -1.83 -5.96 16.95
C ASN A 35 -0.92 -4.81 16.54
N LEU A 36 0.21 -5.10 15.88
CA LEU A 36 1.10 -4.07 15.35
C LEU A 36 0.45 -3.35 14.16
N LEU A 37 -0.29 -4.09 13.33
CA LEU A 37 -1.07 -3.49 12.25
C LEU A 37 -2.20 -2.60 12.76
N LEU A 38 -2.87 -2.98 13.86
CA LEU A 38 -3.90 -2.14 14.47
C LEU A 38 -3.33 -0.80 14.98
N THR A 39 -2.05 -0.78 15.40
CA THR A 39 -1.37 0.49 15.76
C THR A 39 -0.95 1.29 14.53
N LEU A 40 -0.55 0.62 13.44
CA LEU A 40 -0.11 1.28 12.22
C LEU A 40 -1.27 1.82 11.38
N ASP A 41 -2.41 1.12 11.35
CA ASP A 41 -3.56 1.40 10.49
C ASP A 41 -4.05 2.86 10.56
N PRO A 42 -4.23 3.49 11.75
CA PRO A 42 -4.62 4.90 11.83
C PRO A 42 -3.71 5.83 11.00
N HIS A 43 -2.41 5.58 10.98
CA HIS A 43 -1.45 6.36 10.20
C HIS A 43 -1.58 6.10 8.69
N LEU A 44 -1.92 4.86 8.29
CA LEU A 44 -2.19 4.50 6.90
C LEU A 44 -3.49 5.11 6.38
N GLN A 45 -4.54 5.15 7.21
CA GLN A 45 -5.80 5.82 6.88
C GLN A 45 -5.58 7.33 6.65
N VAL A 46 -4.83 7.98 7.55
CA VAL A 46 -4.46 9.41 7.39
C VAL A 46 -3.61 9.63 6.14
N LEU A 47 -2.69 8.71 5.82
CA LEU A 47 -1.93 8.75 4.57
C LEU A 47 -2.83 8.68 3.34
N ALA A 48 -3.80 7.76 3.31
CA ALA A 48 -4.73 7.62 2.19
C ALA A 48 -5.51 8.93 1.94
N LEU A 49 -5.95 9.59 3.01
CA LEU A 49 -6.59 10.91 2.93
C LEU A 49 -5.66 11.99 2.36
N ARG A 50 -4.39 12.06 2.82
CA ARG A 50 -3.39 13.01 2.30
C ARG A 50 -3.07 12.78 0.82
N LEU A 51 -3.21 11.55 0.35
CA LEU A 51 -3.09 11.18 -1.06
C LEU A 51 -4.42 11.32 -1.83
N ASN A 52 -5.36 12.12 -1.31
CA ASN A 52 -6.68 12.40 -1.89
C ASN A 52 -7.50 11.14 -2.19
N ASN A 53 -7.37 10.08 -1.37
CA ASN A 53 -8.00 8.78 -1.57
C ASN A 53 -7.74 8.18 -2.97
N ARG A 54 -6.63 8.57 -3.62
CA ARG A 54 -6.22 8.02 -4.91
C ARG A 54 -5.90 6.53 -4.82
N PHE A 55 -5.41 6.09 -3.65
CA PHE A 55 -5.01 4.71 -3.44
C PHE A 55 -5.93 4.00 -2.43
N GLN A 56 -6.34 2.79 -2.77
CA GLN A 56 -7.13 1.90 -1.92
C GLN A 56 -6.21 1.04 -1.04
N LEU A 57 -6.51 0.95 0.25
CA LEU A 57 -5.78 0.10 1.19
C LEU A 57 -6.39 -1.30 1.20
N ASN A 58 -5.66 -2.29 0.69
CA ASN A 58 -6.10 -3.69 0.68
C ASN A 58 -5.27 -4.51 1.65
N TYR A 59 -5.93 -4.97 2.72
CA TYR A 59 -5.32 -5.75 3.79
C TYR A 59 -5.49 -7.25 3.54
N PHE A 60 -4.40 -7.99 3.63
CA PHE A 60 -4.41 -9.44 3.61
C PHE A 60 -3.68 -10.01 4.82
N CYS A 61 -4.43 -10.78 5.62
CA CYS A 61 -3.93 -11.45 6.80
C CYS A 61 -3.67 -12.91 6.47
N SER A 62 -2.39 -13.31 6.46
CA SER A 62 -2.00 -14.71 6.44
C SER A 62 -2.43 -15.39 7.75
N PRO A 63 -3.16 -16.51 7.68
CA PRO A 63 -3.56 -17.24 8.88
C PRO A 63 -2.33 -17.83 9.56
N LYS A 64 -2.45 -18.08 10.87
CA LYS A 64 -1.41 -18.80 11.63
C LYS A 64 -1.09 -20.17 11.03
N ASP A 65 -2.12 -20.87 10.58
CA ASP A 65 -2.03 -22.19 9.97
C ASP A 65 -2.77 -22.17 8.62
N ILE A 66 -2.12 -22.63 7.55
CA ILE A 66 -2.80 -22.81 6.25
C ILE A 66 -3.84 -23.92 6.40
N PRO A 67 -5.11 -23.69 6.04
CA PRO A 67 -6.12 -24.75 6.05
C PRO A 67 -5.68 -25.93 5.19
N GLN A 68 -5.73 -27.13 5.78
CA GLN A 68 -5.40 -28.35 5.07
C GLN A 68 -6.64 -28.89 4.34
N PRO A 69 -6.46 -29.50 3.16
CA PRO A 69 -7.55 -30.20 2.49
C PRO A 69 -8.09 -31.35 3.35
N PRO A 70 -9.36 -31.74 3.18
CA PRO A 70 -9.94 -32.90 3.85
C PRO A 70 -9.16 -34.18 3.48
N MET A 71 -9.01 -35.07 4.44
CA MET A 71 -8.39 -36.39 4.27
C MET A 71 -9.46 -37.49 4.18
N GLU A 72 -9.14 -38.61 3.55
CA GLU A 72 -10.08 -39.74 3.40
C GLU A 72 -10.62 -40.28 4.74
N LYS A 73 -9.80 -40.23 5.80
CA LYS A 73 -10.12 -40.73 7.14
C LYS A 73 -10.93 -39.74 7.99
N ASP A 74 -11.14 -38.52 7.52
CA ASP A 74 -11.89 -37.51 8.27
C ASP A 74 -13.38 -37.88 8.33
N SER A 75 -14.04 -37.60 9.46
CA SER A 75 -15.50 -37.72 9.57
C SER A 75 -16.20 -36.74 8.63
N SER A 76 -17.45 -37.03 8.25
CA SER A 76 -18.23 -36.16 7.34
C SER A 76 -18.25 -34.69 7.79
N TYR A 77 -18.44 -34.45 9.09
CA TYR A 77 -18.42 -33.10 9.68
C TYR A 77 -17.05 -32.41 9.55
N MET A 78 -15.96 -33.14 9.85
CA MET A 78 -14.61 -32.58 9.75
C MET A 78 -14.22 -32.28 8.31
N ARG A 79 -14.69 -33.09 7.36
CA ARG A 79 -14.49 -32.85 5.92
C ARG A 79 -15.16 -31.57 5.48
N GLU A 80 -16.44 -31.39 5.82
CA GLU A 80 -17.19 -30.18 5.49
C GLU A 80 -16.51 -28.92 6.04
N GLN A 81 -16.09 -28.93 7.31
CA GLN A 81 -15.37 -27.79 7.90
C GLN A 81 -14.03 -27.49 7.18
N LYS A 82 -13.25 -28.51 6.84
CA LYS A 82 -11.97 -28.32 6.13
C LYS A 82 -12.19 -27.79 4.71
N GLU A 83 -13.21 -28.30 4.00
CA GLU A 83 -13.58 -27.82 2.66
C GLU A 83 -13.99 -26.35 2.69
N GLU A 84 -14.83 -25.95 3.64
CA GLU A 84 -15.21 -24.54 3.83
C GLU A 84 -14.00 -23.65 4.15
N ALA A 85 -13.13 -24.09 5.07
CA ALA A 85 -11.94 -23.35 5.45
C ALA A 85 -10.97 -23.16 4.28
N VAL A 86 -10.74 -24.21 3.48
CA VAL A 86 -9.92 -24.16 2.27
C VAL A 86 -10.53 -23.24 1.23
N LYS A 87 -11.84 -23.37 0.95
CA LYS A 87 -12.54 -22.52 -0.02
C LYS A 87 -12.49 -21.05 0.38
N HIS A 88 -12.71 -20.76 1.66
CA HIS A 88 -12.65 -19.39 2.19
C HIS A 88 -11.22 -18.82 2.10
N TYR A 89 -10.19 -19.61 2.43
CA TYR A 89 -8.79 -19.20 2.26
C TYR A 89 -8.45 -18.95 0.79
N GLN A 90 -8.81 -19.85 -0.12
CA GLN A 90 -8.60 -19.70 -1.56
C GLN A 90 -9.32 -18.47 -2.11
N GLY A 91 -10.55 -18.20 -1.68
CA GLY A 91 -11.29 -16.99 -2.07
C GLY A 91 -10.58 -15.71 -1.64
N LYS A 92 -10.08 -15.66 -0.40
CA LYS A 92 -9.27 -14.52 0.07
C LYS A 92 -7.95 -14.41 -0.71
N TYR A 93 -7.30 -15.54 -0.97
CA TYR A 93 -6.05 -15.58 -1.71
C TYR A 93 -6.22 -15.11 -3.17
N ALA A 94 -7.32 -15.48 -3.83
CA ALA A 94 -7.65 -14.99 -5.16
C ALA A 94 -7.89 -13.47 -5.17
N GLY A 95 -8.59 -12.94 -4.15
CA GLY A 95 -8.82 -11.50 -4.00
C GLY A 95 -7.52 -10.70 -3.83
N ILE A 96 -6.53 -11.24 -3.12
CA ILE A 96 -5.23 -10.59 -3.00
C ILE A 96 -4.45 -10.64 -4.32
N MET A 97 -4.47 -11.75 -5.06
CA MET A 97 -3.82 -11.81 -6.39
C MET A 97 -4.46 -10.83 -7.38
N GLN A 98 -5.78 -10.65 -7.33
CA GLN A 98 -6.47 -9.60 -8.07
C GLN A 98 -5.97 -8.20 -7.65
N SER A 99 -5.75 -7.97 -6.36
CA SER A 99 -5.20 -6.70 -5.85
C SER A 99 -3.77 -6.46 -6.32
N PHE A 100 -2.94 -7.50 -6.41
CA PHE A 100 -1.57 -7.42 -6.93
C PHE A 100 -1.54 -6.92 -8.39
N SER A 101 -2.52 -7.29 -9.21
CA SER A 101 -2.62 -6.81 -10.61
C SER A 101 -2.79 -5.29 -10.73
N ARG A 102 -3.31 -4.64 -9.67
CA ARG A 102 -3.52 -3.19 -9.58
C ARG A 102 -2.60 -2.52 -8.56
N ALA A 103 -1.62 -3.25 -8.05
CA ALA A 103 -0.78 -2.75 -6.97
C ALA A 103 0.06 -1.55 -7.44
N ALA A 104 -0.15 -0.42 -6.77
CA ALA A 104 0.72 0.75 -6.84
C ALA A 104 1.96 0.58 -5.97
N LEU A 105 1.83 -0.17 -4.87
CA LEU A 105 2.93 -0.51 -3.95
C LEU A 105 2.55 -1.76 -3.15
N PHE A 106 3.48 -2.69 -3.03
CA PHE A 106 3.36 -3.83 -2.14
C PHE A 106 4.08 -3.56 -0.81
N LEU A 107 3.37 -3.78 0.29
CA LEU A 107 3.78 -3.52 1.67
C LEU A 107 3.77 -4.83 2.46
N PRO A 108 4.79 -5.69 2.32
CA PRO A 108 4.92 -6.87 3.17
C PRO A 108 5.30 -6.46 4.59
N CYS A 109 4.49 -6.87 5.57
CA CYS A 109 4.77 -6.70 6.99
C CYS A 109 5.67 -7.83 7.47
N VAL A 110 6.97 -7.57 7.45
CA VAL A 110 8.03 -8.57 7.58
C VAL A 110 8.23 -8.97 9.04
N SER A 111 7.95 -10.24 9.30
CA SER A 111 8.28 -10.98 10.51
C SER A 111 8.73 -12.40 10.15
N PRO A 112 9.39 -13.14 11.06
CA PRO A 112 9.74 -14.54 10.80
C PRO A 112 8.54 -15.41 10.40
N ALA A 113 7.39 -15.22 11.07
CA ALA A 113 6.17 -15.97 10.76
C ALA A 113 5.59 -15.60 9.40
N PHE A 114 5.57 -14.30 9.06
CA PHE A 114 5.17 -13.83 7.74
C PHE A 114 6.06 -14.44 6.65
N MET A 115 7.38 -14.37 6.79
CA MET A 115 8.30 -14.84 5.74
C MET A 115 8.18 -16.35 5.50
N LEU A 116 8.01 -17.16 6.55
CA LEU A 116 7.79 -18.60 6.40
C LEU A 116 6.53 -18.91 5.60
N GLN A 117 5.45 -18.17 5.84
CA GLN A 117 4.19 -18.35 5.12
C GLN A 117 4.27 -17.80 3.68
N PHE A 118 4.80 -16.59 3.53
CA PHE A 118 4.95 -15.91 2.26
C PHE A 118 5.84 -16.69 1.30
N TRP A 119 6.92 -17.33 1.77
CA TRP A 119 7.75 -18.17 0.91
C TRP A 119 7.02 -19.39 0.38
N LYS A 120 6.18 -20.04 1.21
CA LYS A 120 5.33 -21.14 0.73
C LYS A 120 4.33 -20.66 -0.33
N ASP A 121 3.72 -19.50 -0.11
CA ASP A 121 2.80 -18.90 -1.07
C ASP A 121 3.52 -18.50 -2.37
N TYR A 122 4.75 -17.97 -2.27
CA TYR A 122 5.62 -17.64 -3.40
C TYR A 122 5.96 -18.88 -4.22
N GLU A 123 6.44 -19.96 -3.59
CA GLU A 123 6.80 -21.20 -4.28
C GLU A 123 5.59 -21.85 -4.95
N ARG A 124 4.42 -21.76 -4.32
CA ARG A 124 3.18 -22.38 -4.81
C ARG A 124 2.53 -21.63 -5.97
N ASP A 125 2.61 -20.30 -6.00
CA ASP A 125 1.88 -19.47 -6.97
C ASP A 125 2.81 -18.79 -8.00
N PRO A 126 2.84 -19.26 -9.25
CA PRO A 126 3.62 -18.64 -10.33
C PRO A 126 3.22 -17.19 -10.62
N GLN A 127 1.96 -16.79 -10.40
CA GLN A 127 1.51 -15.43 -10.62
C GLN A 127 2.12 -14.47 -9.61
N LEU A 128 2.19 -14.88 -8.33
CA LEU A 128 2.87 -14.12 -7.30
C LEU A 128 4.36 -13.96 -7.62
N GLN A 129 5.03 -15.02 -8.08
CA GLN A 129 6.42 -14.94 -8.54
C GLN A 129 6.58 -13.96 -9.70
N ALA A 130 5.68 -14.01 -10.68
CA ALA A 130 5.71 -13.13 -11.84
C ALA A 130 5.55 -11.64 -11.48
N TYR A 131 4.78 -11.30 -10.44
CA TYR A 131 4.72 -9.92 -9.96
C TYR A 131 6.02 -9.48 -9.28
N LEU A 132 6.56 -10.32 -8.41
CA LEU A 132 7.70 -9.94 -7.56
C LEU A 132 9.05 -9.97 -8.28
N THR A 133 9.15 -10.73 -9.38
CA THR A 133 10.35 -10.76 -10.23
C THR A 133 10.40 -9.60 -11.23
N GLN A 134 9.31 -8.84 -11.40
CA GLN A 134 9.33 -7.64 -12.23
C GLN A 134 10.21 -6.55 -11.60
N PRO A 135 11.26 -6.07 -12.29
CA PRO A 135 12.17 -5.05 -11.73
C PRO A 135 11.48 -3.74 -11.34
N THR A 136 10.34 -3.45 -11.98
CA THR A 136 9.56 -2.24 -11.78
C THR A 136 8.40 -2.43 -10.81
N PHE A 137 8.25 -3.59 -10.17
CA PHE A 137 7.19 -3.80 -9.19
C PHE A 137 7.63 -3.18 -7.86
N PRO A 138 6.97 -2.09 -7.41
CA PRO A 138 7.42 -1.37 -6.23
C PRO A 138 7.06 -2.14 -4.97
N ILE A 139 8.06 -2.36 -4.12
CA ILE A 139 7.93 -3.07 -2.84
C ILE A 139 8.58 -2.21 -1.76
N LEU A 140 7.88 -2.00 -0.65
CA LEU A 140 8.42 -1.36 0.55
C LEU A 140 8.14 -2.27 1.77
N PRO A 141 9.12 -3.09 2.19
CA PRO A 141 8.93 -3.99 3.33
C PRO A 141 8.84 -3.21 4.63
N ILE A 142 7.85 -3.53 5.47
CA ILE A 142 7.61 -2.93 6.79
C ILE A 142 8.11 -3.92 7.85
N PRO A 143 9.25 -3.68 8.52
CA PRO A 143 9.77 -4.61 9.52
C PRO A 143 8.90 -4.55 10.78
N THR A 144 8.03 -5.54 10.98
CA THR A 144 7.16 -5.62 12.16
C THR A 144 7.87 -6.28 13.33
N ARG A 145 8.70 -7.29 13.09
CA ARG A 145 9.47 -8.01 14.12
C ARG A 145 10.94 -8.20 13.72
N PRO A 146 11.85 -8.41 14.69
CA PRO A 146 13.26 -8.70 14.41
C PRO A 146 13.43 -9.90 13.49
N MET A 147 14.23 -9.72 12.45
CA MET A 147 14.61 -10.77 11.52
C MET A 147 16.02 -10.51 11.01
N ALA A 148 16.84 -11.56 10.95
CA ALA A 148 18.20 -11.46 10.48
C ALA A 148 18.24 -11.02 9.00
N GLY A 149 19.13 -10.08 8.68
CA GLY A 149 19.35 -9.62 7.30
C GLY A 149 18.28 -8.66 6.75
N VAL A 150 17.26 -8.30 7.53
CA VAL A 150 16.31 -7.25 7.13
C VAL A 150 16.57 -5.97 7.91
N THR A 151 17.06 -4.98 7.17
CA THR A 151 17.22 -3.60 7.62
C THR A 151 16.51 -2.68 6.65
N THR A 152 15.94 -1.60 7.16
CA THR A 152 15.28 -0.58 6.35
C THR A 152 15.88 0.78 6.66
N PRO A 153 16.16 1.62 5.65
CA PRO A 153 16.79 2.92 5.88
C PRO A 153 15.91 3.91 6.64
N TYR A 154 14.60 3.67 6.67
CA TYR A 154 13.62 4.58 7.25
C TYR A 154 13.15 4.18 8.65
N LEU A 155 13.57 3.02 9.15
CA LEU A 155 13.20 2.57 10.49
C LEU A 155 14.42 1.94 11.16
N GLU A 156 14.82 2.48 12.30
CA GLU A 156 16.03 2.03 13.02
C GLU A 156 15.89 0.61 13.56
N LYS A 157 14.69 0.26 14.03
CA LYS A 157 14.36 -1.04 14.62
C LYS A 157 12.97 -1.48 14.14
N PRO A 158 12.63 -2.78 14.17
CA PRO A 158 11.29 -3.25 13.84
C PRO A 158 10.22 -2.65 14.77
N LEU A 159 8.97 -2.55 14.29
CA LEU A 159 7.87 -1.92 15.03
C LEU A 159 7.63 -2.55 16.42
N SER A 160 7.80 -3.86 16.56
CA SER A 160 7.62 -4.57 17.83
C SER A 160 8.64 -4.17 18.91
N THR A 161 9.75 -3.54 18.55
CA THR A 161 10.82 -3.17 19.48
C THR A 161 10.53 -1.85 20.19
N TYR A 162 9.73 -0.97 19.58
CA TYR A 162 9.30 0.26 20.24
C TYR A 162 8.24 -0.06 21.30
N ALA A 163 8.43 0.48 22.51
CA ALA A 163 7.43 0.38 23.56
C ALA A 163 6.13 1.09 23.12
N GLU A 164 5.00 0.69 23.71
CA GLU A 164 3.72 1.35 23.42
C GLU A 164 3.72 2.83 23.79
N GLY A 165 2.84 3.60 23.16
CA GLY A 165 2.76 5.05 23.30
C GLY A 165 3.62 5.80 22.28
N HIS A 166 4.21 6.91 22.70
CA HIS A 166 4.78 7.92 21.81
C HIS A 166 5.86 7.39 20.85
N GLU A 167 6.73 6.49 21.30
CA GLU A 167 7.80 5.93 20.46
C GLU A 167 7.24 5.09 19.31
N ARG A 168 6.27 4.21 19.59
CA ARG A 168 5.62 3.38 18.57
C ARG A 168 4.77 4.22 17.61
N GLU A 169 4.08 5.25 18.10
CA GLU A 169 3.34 6.19 17.26
C GLU A 169 4.27 6.93 16.29
N THR A 170 5.42 7.41 16.78
CA THR A 170 6.44 8.07 15.96
C THR A 170 7.02 7.13 14.91
N ALA A 171 7.29 5.88 15.29
CA ALA A 171 7.72 4.84 14.36
C ALA A 171 6.66 4.59 13.26
N CYS A 172 5.38 4.49 13.63
CA CYS A 172 4.28 4.29 12.67
C CYS A 172 4.11 5.50 11.73
N ALA A 173 4.24 6.72 12.23
CA ALA A 173 4.23 7.94 11.42
C ALA A 173 5.40 7.97 10.42
N THR A 174 6.59 7.51 10.84
CA THR A 174 7.76 7.39 9.97
C THR A 174 7.54 6.37 8.85
N VAL A 175 6.93 5.21 9.17
CA VAL A 175 6.51 4.21 8.16
C VAL A 175 5.56 4.85 7.14
N ALA A 176 4.50 5.52 7.60
CA ALA A 176 3.52 6.16 6.71
C ALA A 176 4.16 7.23 5.80
N THR A 177 5.07 8.04 6.34
CA THR A 177 5.83 9.04 5.57
C THR A 177 6.73 8.38 4.52
N SER A 178 7.30 7.23 4.84
CA SER A 178 8.16 6.47 3.91
C SER A 178 7.37 5.82 2.78
N ILE A 179 6.16 5.33 3.08
CA ILE A 179 5.20 4.84 2.08
C ILE A 179 4.83 5.99 1.13
N GLU A 180 4.52 7.16 1.66
CA GLU A 180 4.23 8.36 0.87
C GLU A 180 5.37 8.72 -0.07
N ALA A 181 6.60 8.79 0.46
CA ALA A 181 7.78 9.11 -0.33
C ALA A 181 8.03 8.06 -1.44
N ALA A 182 7.85 6.78 -1.13
CA ALA A 182 7.96 5.71 -2.11
C ALA A 182 6.91 5.86 -3.23
N LEU A 183 5.65 6.15 -2.87
CA LEU A 183 4.58 6.38 -3.85
C LEU A 183 4.86 7.60 -4.73
N LEU A 184 5.29 8.72 -4.14
CA LEU A 184 5.57 9.95 -4.89
C LEU A 184 6.73 9.80 -5.89
N LYS A 185 7.66 8.87 -5.66
CA LYS A 185 8.72 8.54 -6.62
C LYS A 185 8.18 7.93 -7.92
N PHE A 186 7.11 7.14 -7.83
CA PHE A 186 6.51 6.44 -8.98
C PHE A 186 5.28 7.17 -9.54
N TYR A 187 4.58 7.91 -8.67
CA TYR A 187 3.34 8.61 -8.97
C TYR A 187 3.45 10.06 -8.47
N PRO A 188 4.27 10.90 -9.13
CA PRO A 188 4.40 12.29 -8.74
C PRO A 188 3.02 12.94 -8.79
N VAL A 189 2.60 13.49 -7.65
CA VAL A 189 1.42 14.33 -7.59
C VAL A 189 1.85 15.70 -8.08
N GLU A 190 1.15 16.24 -9.08
CA GLU A 190 1.16 17.68 -9.33
C GLU A 190 0.61 18.32 -8.06
N ARG A 191 1.49 18.74 -7.15
CA ARG A 191 1.10 19.43 -5.93
C ARG A 191 0.45 20.74 -6.37
N SER A 192 -0.88 20.74 -6.50
CA SER A 192 -1.68 21.95 -6.38
C SER A 192 -1.31 22.56 -5.04
N ILE A 193 -0.52 23.63 -5.06
CA ILE A 193 -0.13 24.39 -3.89
C ILE A 193 -1.39 25.13 -3.42
N GLN A 194 -2.28 24.43 -2.72
CA GLN A 194 -3.24 25.05 -1.82
C GLN A 194 -2.68 24.86 -0.42
N ALA A 195 -1.79 25.77 -0.04
CA ALA A 195 -1.33 25.90 1.34
C ALA A 195 -2.56 26.16 2.25
N PRO A 196 -2.85 25.33 3.27
CA PRO A 196 -4.06 25.49 4.07
C PRO A 196 -4.02 26.64 5.10
N PHE A 197 -3.04 27.56 5.06
CA PHE A 197 -2.79 28.49 6.18
C PHE A 197 -2.58 29.97 5.82
N LEU A 198 -3.07 30.45 4.67
CA LEU A 198 -3.17 31.89 4.38
C LEU A 198 -4.60 32.44 4.58
N MET A 199 -5.28 32.04 5.66
CA MET A 199 -6.54 32.68 6.12
C MET A 199 -6.38 33.35 7.51
N LEU A 200 -5.21 33.90 7.78
CA LEU A 200 -5.03 34.91 8.82
C LEU A 200 -4.45 36.17 8.14
N GLU A 201 -5.22 36.78 7.25
CA GLU A 201 -4.98 38.19 6.94
C GLU A 201 -5.26 38.97 8.24
N ALA A 202 -4.20 39.60 8.74
CA ALA A 202 -4.22 40.50 9.89
C ALA A 202 -5.41 41.49 9.82
N PRO A 203 -5.96 41.94 10.96
CA PRO A 203 -7.05 42.90 10.95
C PRO A 203 -6.61 44.14 10.19
N ARG A 204 -7.21 44.37 9.02
CA ARG A 204 -7.02 45.60 8.25
C ARG A 204 -7.48 46.74 9.15
N THR A 205 -6.52 47.52 9.61
CA THR A 205 -6.73 48.77 10.32
C THR A 205 -7.65 49.65 9.49
N ILE A 206 -8.90 49.80 9.92
CA ILE A 206 -9.81 50.78 9.35
C ILE A 206 -9.23 52.15 9.68
N LYS A 207 -8.51 52.75 8.73
CA LYS A 207 -8.20 54.19 8.75
C LYS A 207 -9.52 54.93 8.56
N ARG A 208 -10.17 55.32 9.66
CA ARG A 208 -11.18 56.39 9.63
C ARG A 208 -10.46 57.72 9.45
N SER A 209 -10.46 58.21 8.21
CA SER A 209 -10.30 59.63 7.86
C SER A 209 -11.29 59.85 6.71
N ARG A 210 -12.15 60.86 6.65
CA ARG A 210 -12.19 62.19 7.27
C ARG A 210 -13.65 62.64 7.41
N PHE A 211 -13.86 63.59 8.33
CA PHE A 211 -14.70 64.78 8.22
C PHE A 211 -15.98 64.72 7.38
N PHE A 212 -17.12 64.91 8.04
CA PHE A 212 -18.06 65.95 7.64
C PHE A 212 -18.55 66.71 8.87
N SER A 213 -18.21 67.99 8.89
CA SER A 213 -18.83 69.03 9.70
C SER A 213 -20.13 69.42 9.01
N PHE A 214 -21.27 69.36 9.71
CA PHE A 214 -22.39 70.25 9.45
C PHE A 214 -23.04 70.62 10.78
N LYS A 215 -22.84 71.88 11.16
CA LYS A 215 -23.75 72.66 12.00
C LYS A 215 -25.08 72.78 11.25
N ASN A 216 -26.20 72.59 11.95
CA ASN A 216 -27.39 73.45 11.92
C ASN A 216 -28.60 72.73 12.55
N LEU A 217 -28.83 72.99 13.84
CA LEU A 217 -30.06 73.53 14.46
C LEU A 217 -30.00 73.29 15.98
#